data_AF-A0A060Z4A7-F1
#
_entry.id   AF-A0A060Z4A7-F1
#
_cell.length_a   1.000
_cell.length_b   1.000
_cell.length_c   1.000
_cell.angle_alpha   90.00
_cell.angle_beta   90.00
_cell.angle_gamma   90.00
#
_symmetry.space_group_name_H-M   'P 1'
#
loop_
_entity.id
_entity.type
_entity.pdbx_description
1 polymer ?
#
loop_
_entity_poly.entity_id
_entity_poly.type
_entity_poly.pdbx_seq_one_letter_code
_entity_poly.pdbx_strand_id
1 'polypeptide(L)'
;LSLSLSLSLSLSLSLSLSLSLSLSLSLSLSLSLSLSLSLSLSIYLFIYLSIALHYRWAKGGNVIKEVSGDTYEVIVDHSFFTEPVSCEVTNPLGSTNISRNVDVYFGPRMSAEPQSLQVDLGSDAVFNCAWTGNPSLTIVWMKRGSGVVLSNENILTLKAVRQEDAGKYVCRAVVPRVGAGEKEVSLTVNGKCHTGQECIEWFGGHICKEESNLSLQPVLSFVCGLHTKTYLHPKDFPTIRGK
;
A
#
# COMPACT_ATOMS: atom_id res chain seq x y z
N LEU A 1 -88.89 56.19 -30.95
CA LEU A 1 -87.55 56.44 -31.52
C LEU A 1 -86.52 56.81 -30.43
N SER A 2 -86.85 57.68 -29.48
CA SER A 2 -85.95 58.07 -28.37
C SER A 2 -85.65 56.93 -27.39
N LEU A 3 -86.67 56.15 -26.97
CA LEU A 3 -86.52 55.07 -26.01
C LEU A 3 -85.64 53.93 -26.55
N SER A 4 -85.91 53.47 -27.78
CA SER A 4 -85.12 52.44 -28.47
C SER A 4 -83.66 52.86 -28.66
N LEU A 5 -83.41 54.14 -28.98
CA LEU A 5 -82.07 54.70 -29.15
C LEU A 5 -81.30 54.79 -27.82
N SER A 6 -81.98 55.23 -26.75
CA SER A 6 -81.39 55.27 -25.40
C SER A 6 -81.06 53.87 -24.87
N LEU A 7 -81.93 52.88 -25.16
CA LEU A 7 -81.72 51.49 -24.76
C LEU A 7 -80.55 50.87 -25.54
N SER A 8 -80.48 51.04 -26.86
CA SER A 8 -79.36 50.55 -27.67
C SER A 8 -78.03 51.19 -27.25
N LEU A 9 -78.03 52.49 -26.92
CA LEU A 9 -76.83 53.19 -26.49
C LEU A 9 -76.37 52.69 -25.11
N SER A 10 -77.29 52.59 -24.14
CA SER A 10 -76.98 52.06 -22.81
C SER A 10 -76.43 50.62 -22.85
N LEU A 11 -77.02 49.76 -23.69
CA LEU A 11 -76.60 48.37 -23.86
C LEU A 11 -75.23 48.27 -24.54
N SER A 12 -74.99 49.08 -25.57
CA SER A 12 -73.68 49.14 -26.25
C SER A 12 -72.57 49.64 -25.32
N LEU A 13 -72.87 50.62 -24.45
CA LEU A 13 -71.93 51.17 -23.50
C LEU A 13 -71.65 50.20 -22.35
N SER A 14 -72.69 49.54 -21.81
CA SER A 14 -72.50 48.52 -20.78
C SER A 14 -71.72 47.32 -21.31
N LEU A 15 -72.00 46.88 -22.54
CA LEU A 15 -71.32 45.73 -23.15
C LEU A 15 -69.85 46.06 -23.47
N SER A 16 -69.57 47.24 -24.05
CA SER A 16 -68.20 47.67 -24.33
C SER A 16 -67.39 47.89 -23.05
N LEU A 17 -67.99 48.44 -22.00
CA LEU A 17 -67.34 48.62 -20.71
C LEU A 17 -67.09 47.26 -20.01
N SER A 18 -68.07 46.35 -20.01
CA SER A 18 -67.88 45.01 -19.44
C SER A 18 -66.83 44.21 -20.20
N LEU A 19 -66.83 44.31 -21.53
CA LEU A 19 -65.89 43.58 -22.37
C LEU A 19 -64.47 44.14 -22.20
N SER A 20 -64.31 45.47 -22.24
CA SER A 20 -63.00 46.11 -22.01
C SER A 20 -62.45 45.82 -20.61
N LEU A 21 -63.29 45.88 -19.57
CA LEU A 21 -62.86 45.60 -18.20
C LEU A 21 -62.50 44.11 -18.01
N SER A 22 -63.31 43.19 -18.53
CA SER A 22 -63.03 41.75 -18.45
C SER A 22 -61.75 41.38 -19.23
N LEU A 23 -61.54 41.99 -20.39
CA LEU A 23 -60.35 41.79 -21.20
C LEU A 23 -59.12 42.37 -20.51
N SER A 24 -59.18 43.60 -20.00
CA SER A 24 -58.06 44.21 -19.27
C SER A 24 -57.70 43.42 -18.02
N LEU A 25 -58.70 42.96 -17.26
CA LEU A 25 -58.47 42.21 -16.03
C LEU A 25 -57.88 40.83 -16.33
N SER A 26 -58.44 40.09 -17.30
CA SER A 26 -57.91 38.78 -17.71
C SER A 26 -56.50 38.86 -18.29
N LEU A 27 -56.21 39.88 -19.11
CA LEU A 27 -54.87 40.11 -19.65
C LEU A 27 -53.88 40.49 -18.55
N SER A 28 -54.26 41.39 -17.63
CA SER A 28 -53.39 41.78 -16.51
C SER A 28 -53.10 40.63 -15.56
N LEU A 29 -54.11 39.79 -15.26
CA LEU A 29 -53.97 38.64 -14.37
C LEU A 29 -53.15 37.52 -15.01
N SER A 30 -53.40 37.20 -16.29
CA SER A 30 -52.61 36.20 -17.01
C SER A 30 -51.16 36.63 -17.21
N LEU A 31 -50.91 37.91 -17.52
CA LEU A 31 -49.57 38.46 -17.68
C LEU A 31 -48.83 38.50 -16.33
N SER A 32 -49.46 38.99 -15.26
CA SER A 32 -48.85 39.01 -13.92
C SER A 32 -48.54 37.61 -13.41
N LEU A 33 -49.46 36.65 -13.58
CA LEU A 33 -49.25 35.28 -13.16
C LEU A 33 -48.12 34.62 -13.97
N SER A 34 -48.12 34.76 -15.30
CA SER A 34 -47.06 34.19 -16.15
C SER A 34 -45.68 34.78 -15.88
N LEU A 35 -45.56 36.10 -15.70
CA LEU A 35 -44.29 36.72 -15.31
C LEU A 35 -43.83 36.29 -13.92
N SER A 36 -44.73 36.25 -12.93
CA SER A 36 -44.36 35.81 -11.58
C SER A 36 -43.89 34.35 -11.54
N LEU A 37 -44.56 33.45 -12.27
CA LEU A 37 -44.22 32.04 -12.32
C LEU A 37 -42.92 31.80 -13.09
N SER A 38 -42.75 32.45 -14.24
CA SER A 38 -41.51 32.35 -15.02
C SER A 38 -40.30 32.88 -14.26
N LEU A 39 -40.42 34.03 -13.60
CA LEU A 39 -39.34 34.61 -12.82
C LEU A 39 -39.00 33.75 -11.60
N SER A 40 -40.01 33.29 -10.85
CA SER A 40 -39.79 32.41 -9.70
C SER A 40 -39.11 31.09 -10.08
N LEU A 41 -39.56 30.45 -11.17
CA LEU A 41 -38.96 29.21 -11.67
C LEU A 41 -37.53 29.44 -12.18
N SER A 42 -37.28 30.55 -12.87
CA SER A 42 -35.95 30.91 -13.37
C SER A 42 -34.97 31.13 -12.22
N ILE A 43 -35.38 31.87 -11.18
CA ILE A 43 -34.57 32.11 -9.98
C ILE A 43 -34.32 30.78 -9.24
N TYR A 44 -35.36 29.97 -9.05
CA TYR A 44 -35.22 28.68 -8.38
C TYR A 44 -34.23 27.76 -9.12
N LEU A 45 -34.36 27.64 -10.45
CA LEU A 45 -33.48 26.81 -11.25
C LEU A 45 -32.04 27.36 -11.24
N PHE A 46 -31.87 28.67 -11.35
CA PHE A 46 -30.55 29.30 -11.27
C PHE A 46 -29.87 29.03 -9.92
N ILE A 47 -30.61 29.18 -8.81
CA ILE A 47 -30.12 28.89 -7.45
C ILE A 47 -29.78 27.40 -7.33
N TYR A 48 -30.67 26.50 -7.76
CA TYR A 48 -30.45 25.06 -7.69
C TYR A 48 -29.22 24.63 -8.50
N LEU A 49 -29.05 25.16 -9.71
CA LEU A 49 -27.95 24.79 -10.60
C LEU A 49 -26.61 25.45 -10.21
N SER A 50 -26.64 26.64 -9.60
CA SER A 50 -25.45 27.31 -9.07
C SER A 50 -24.97 26.71 -7.74
N ILE A 51 -25.87 26.09 -6.98
CA ILE A 51 -25.56 25.37 -5.73
C ILE A 51 -25.29 23.89 -6.00
N ALA A 52 -25.65 23.35 -7.17
CA ALA A 52 -25.36 21.97 -7.52
C ALA A 52 -23.87 21.66 -7.36
N LEU A 53 -23.56 20.86 -6.34
CA LEU A 53 -22.20 20.48 -6.00
C LEU A 53 -21.84 19.22 -6.76
N HIS A 54 -20.65 19.23 -7.35
CA HIS A 54 -20.05 18.07 -7.97
C HIS A 54 -18.81 17.67 -7.18
N TYR A 55 -18.78 16.42 -6.71
CA TYR A 55 -17.70 15.87 -5.90
C TYR A 55 -16.78 15.01 -6.75
N ARG A 56 -15.47 15.19 -6.58
CA ARG A 56 -14.44 14.37 -7.22
C ARG A 56 -13.45 13.87 -6.17
N TRP A 57 -13.44 12.56 -5.95
CA TRP A 57 -12.52 11.91 -5.04
C TRP A 57 -11.25 11.47 -5.74
N ALA A 58 -10.12 11.55 -5.02
CA ALA A 58 -8.84 11.01 -5.48
C ALA A 58 -8.03 10.44 -4.31
N LYS A 59 -7.15 9.48 -4.61
CA LYS A 59 -6.18 8.91 -3.66
C LYS A 59 -4.79 8.99 -4.28
N GLY A 60 -3.84 9.61 -3.56
CA GLY A 60 -2.48 9.78 -4.09
C GLY A 60 -2.44 10.56 -5.41
N GLY A 61 -3.46 11.37 -5.69
CA GLY A 61 -3.64 12.09 -6.97
C GLY A 61 -4.41 11.31 -8.05
N ASN A 62 -4.67 10.02 -7.87
CA ASN A 62 -5.44 9.22 -8.82
C ASN A 62 -6.95 9.36 -8.57
N VAL A 63 -7.68 9.80 -9.60
CA VAL A 63 -9.14 10.05 -9.50
C VAL A 63 -9.93 8.74 -9.42
N ILE A 64 -10.81 8.65 -8.43
CA ILE A 64 -11.69 7.51 -8.18
C ILE A 64 -13.03 7.80 -8.87
N LYS A 65 -13.23 7.27 -10.07
CA LYS A 65 -14.42 7.57 -10.90
C LYS A 65 -15.72 6.97 -10.39
N GLU A 66 -15.62 5.92 -9.57
CA GLU A 66 -16.77 5.20 -9.05
C GLU A 66 -17.52 5.98 -7.95
N VAL A 67 -16.96 7.09 -7.48
CA VAL A 67 -17.47 7.85 -6.34
C VAL A 67 -17.65 9.32 -6.73
N SER A 68 -18.90 9.75 -6.80
CA SER A 68 -19.32 11.13 -7.13
C SER A 68 -20.19 11.78 -6.05
N GLY A 69 -20.39 11.09 -4.92
CA GLY A 69 -21.12 11.60 -3.76
C GLY A 69 -20.26 12.44 -2.83
N ASP A 70 -20.93 13.07 -1.85
CA ASP A 70 -20.30 13.81 -0.75
C ASP A 70 -19.57 12.90 0.25
N THR A 71 -19.85 11.60 0.19
CA THR A 71 -19.29 10.57 1.08
C THR A 71 -18.55 9.50 0.27
N TYR A 72 -17.35 9.14 0.72
CA TYR A 72 -16.55 8.05 0.16
C TYR A 72 -16.43 6.91 1.19
N GLU A 73 -17.13 5.80 0.93
CA GLU A 73 -17.08 4.60 1.78
C GLU A 73 -16.20 3.52 1.13
N VAL A 74 -15.19 3.04 1.85
CA VAL A 74 -14.26 2.01 1.36
C VAL A 74 -13.66 1.24 2.52
N ILE A 75 -13.30 -0.02 2.26
CA ILE A 75 -12.45 -0.81 3.17
C ILE A 75 -11.00 -0.35 2.96
N VAL A 76 -10.42 0.25 4.00
CA VAL A 76 -9.05 0.77 3.95
C VAL A 76 -8.02 -0.33 4.16
N ASP A 77 -6.88 -0.20 3.46
CA ASP A 77 -5.71 -1.06 3.64
C ASP A 77 -4.47 -0.21 3.97
N HIS A 78 -3.32 -0.87 4.14
CA HIS A 78 -2.06 -0.19 4.47
C HIS A 78 -1.61 0.88 3.46
N SER A 79 -2.07 0.85 2.22
CA SER A 79 -1.67 1.85 1.20
C SER A 79 -2.31 3.22 1.43
N PHE A 80 -3.37 3.30 2.25
CA PHE A 80 -3.99 4.57 2.67
C PHE A 80 -3.16 5.33 3.71
N PHE A 81 -2.19 4.66 4.36
CA PHE A 81 -1.27 5.30 5.29
C PHE A 81 -0.26 6.21 4.58
N THR A 82 0.17 5.83 3.37
CA THR A 82 1.20 6.55 2.61
C THR A 82 0.63 7.63 1.68
N GLU A 83 -0.59 7.44 1.19
CA GLU A 83 -1.20 8.33 0.20
C GLU A 83 -2.43 9.04 0.77
N PRO A 84 -2.51 10.38 0.67
CA PRO A 84 -3.68 11.11 1.16
C PRO A 84 -4.89 10.90 0.25
N VAL A 85 -6.07 10.93 0.86
CA VAL A 85 -7.36 10.99 0.18
C VAL A 85 -7.76 12.44 0.02
N SER A 86 -8.10 12.85 -1.18
CA SER A 86 -8.58 14.20 -1.49
C SER A 86 -10.00 14.20 -2.03
N CYS A 87 -10.74 15.24 -1.66
CA CYS A 87 -12.07 15.53 -2.17
C CYS A 87 -12.03 16.94 -2.76
N GLU A 88 -12.30 17.05 -4.06
CA GLU A 88 -12.57 18.32 -4.70
C GLU A 88 -14.08 18.50 -4.85
N VAL A 89 -14.57 19.66 -4.45
CA VAL A 89 -15.97 20.06 -4.60
C VAL A 89 -16.03 21.25 -5.54
N THR A 90 -16.77 21.09 -6.62
CA THR A 90 -16.90 22.09 -7.68
C THR A 90 -18.34 22.53 -7.84
N ASN A 91 -18.54 23.84 -8.01
CA ASN A 91 -19.79 24.42 -8.49
C ASN A 91 -19.47 25.43 -9.62
N PRO A 92 -20.49 26.00 -10.31
CA PRO A 92 -20.24 26.97 -11.37
C PRO A 92 -19.47 28.24 -10.94
N LEU A 93 -19.41 28.54 -9.64
CA LEU A 93 -18.71 29.71 -9.10
C LEU A 93 -17.24 29.41 -8.77
N GLY A 94 -16.85 28.15 -8.61
CA GLY A 94 -15.48 27.78 -8.29
C GLY A 94 -15.29 26.35 -7.84
N SER A 95 -14.09 26.09 -7.33
CA SER A 95 -13.65 24.79 -6.83
C SER A 95 -12.94 24.96 -5.50
N THR A 96 -13.11 23.99 -4.61
CA THR A 96 -12.29 23.84 -3.41
C THR A 96 -11.86 22.39 -3.25
N ASN A 97 -10.67 22.15 -2.72
CA ASN A 97 -10.17 20.82 -2.44
C ASN A 97 -9.68 20.69 -1.00
N ILE A 98 -9.88 19.50 -0.43
CA ILE A 98 -9.33 19.13 0.87
C ILE A 98 -8.66 17.77 0.76
N SER A 99 -7.50 17.63 1.40
CA SER A 99 -6.74 16.38 1.45
C SER A 99 -6.53 15.97 2.90
N ARG A 100 -6.70 14.68 3.18
CA ARG A 100 -6.48 14.10 4.52
C ARG A 100 -5.75 12.76 4.41
N ASN A 101 -4.77 12.56 5.28
CA ASN A 101 -4.16 11.25 5.48
C ASN A 101 -5.06 10.38 6.34
N VAL A 102 -5.19 9.11 5.98
CA VAL A 102 -5.95 8.13 6.77
C VAL A 102 -4.95 7.35 7.61
N ASP A 103 -5.10 7.42 8.93
CA ASP A 103 -4.22 6.70 9.85
C ASP A 103 -4.68 5.25 9.97
N VAL A 104 -4.01 4.35 9.24
CA VAL A 104 -4.34 2.91 9.20
C VAL A 104 -3.32 2.14 10.02
N TYR A 105 -3.78 1.36 11.00
CA TYR A 105 -2.91 0.52 11.82
C TYR A 105 -2.71 -0.83 11.15
N PHE A 106 -1.45 -1.24 11.00
CA PHE A 106 -1.08 -2.51 10.37
C PHE A 106 0.23 -3.06 10.94
N GLY A 107 0.32 -4.38 10.96
CA GLY A 107 1.50 -5.10 11.45
C GLY A 107 2.70 -4.95 10.52
N PRO A 108 3.87 -5.48 10.93
CA PRO A 108 5.10 -5.36 10.14
C PRO A 108 4.96 -5.91 8.71
N ARG A 109 5.30 -5.08 7.72
CA ARG A 109 5.43 -5.45 6.31
C ARG A 109 6.85 -5.16 5.84
N MET A 110 7.40 -6.01 4.96
CA MET A 110 8.74 -5.75 4.44
C MET A 110 8.73 -4.67 3.37
N SER A 111 9.61 -3.68 3.53
CA SER A 111 9.98 -2.76 2.44
C SER A 111 11.21 -3.24 1.68
N ALA A 112 12.14 -3.93 2.35
CA ALA A 112 13.28 -4.58 1.72
C ALA A 112 13.56 -5.93 2.38
N GLU A 113 13.58 -6.99 1.55
CA GLU A 113 13.81 -8.35 2.01
C GLU A 113 15.31 -8.63 2.19
N PRO A 114 15.73 -9.18 3.34
CA PRO A 114 17.13 -9.50 3.57
C PRO A 114 17.57 -10.71 2.74
N GLN A 115 18.78 -10.64 2.18
CA GLN A 115 19.37 -11.72 1.40
C GLN A 115 20.39 -12.51 2.22
N SER A 116 20.52 -13.80 1.93
CA SER A 116 21.58 -14.63 2.52
C SER A 116 22.94 -14.26 1.91
N LEU A 117 24.00 -14.32 2.72
CA LEU A 117 25.33 -13.86 2.34
C LEU A 117 26.35 -14.99 2.44
N GLN A 118 27.34 -14.94 1.55
CA GLN A 118 28.54 -15.77 1.60
C GLN A 118 29.75 -14.83 1.60
N VAL A 119 30.56 -14.89 2.65
CA VAL A 119 31.70 -13.98 2.84
C VAL A 119 32.95 -14.76 3.23
N ASP A 120 34.12 -14.22 2.94
CA ASP A 120 35.39 -14.82 3.35
C ASP A 120 35.72 -14.50 4.81
N LEU A 121 36.50 -15.38 5.45
CA LEU A 121 37.01 -15.15 6.81
C LEU A 121 37.71 -13.79 6.95
N GLY A 122 37.31 -13.03 7.96
CA GLY A 122 37.85 -11.71 8.26
C GLY A 122 37.25 -10.56 7.44
N SER A 123 36.37 -10.84 6.48
CA SER A 123 35.55 -9.81 5.83
C SER A 123 34.37 -9.40 6.72
N ASP A 124 33.77 -8.25 6.43
CA ASP A 124 32.56 -7.78 7.12
C ASP A 124 31.31 -8.34 6.41
N ALA A 125 30.32 -8.82 7.16
CA ALA A 125 29.01 -9.20 6.63
C ALA A 125 27.95 -8.15 7.01
N VAL A 126 27.18 -7.71 6.03
CA VAL A 126 26.18 -6.63 6.20
C VAL A 126 24.81 -7.11 5.71
N PHE A 127 23.93 -7.42 6.65
CA PHE A 127 22.54 -7.73 6.35
C PHE A 127 21.68 -6.46 6.36
N ASN A 128 20.79 -6.32 5.39
CA ASN A 128 19.81 -5.24 5.33
C ASN A 128 18.40 -5.82 5.40
N CYS A 129 17.63 -5.41 6.40
CA CYS A 129 16.25 -5.84 6.61
C CYS A 129 15.41 -4.61 6.97
N ALA A 130 14.52 -4.22 6.07
CA ALA A 130 13.69 -3.04 6.28
C ALA A 130 12.22 -3.44 6.42
N TRP A 131 11.62 -2.99 7.51
CA TRP A 131 10.21 -3.18 7.80
C TRP A 131 9.49 -1.83 7.84
N THR A 132 8.21 -1.85 7.50
CA THR A 132 7.25 -0.77 7.68
C THR A 132 6.10 -1.27 8.54
N GLY A 133 5.45 -0.37 9.26
CA GLY A 133 4.40 -0.69 10.20
C GLY A 133 3.88 0.57 10.86
N ASN A 134 2.62 0.54 11.28
CA ASN A 134 1.98 1.66 11.97
C ASN A 134 1.10 1.11 13.11
N PRO A 135 1.27 1.56 14.37
CA PRO A 135 2.22 2.56 14.87
C PRO A 135 3.69 2.16 14.70
N SER A 136 4.62 3.07 14.99
CA SER A 136 6.07 2.85 14.79
C SER A 136 6.55 1.52 15.38
N LEU A 137 7.32 0.78 14.59
CA LEU A 137 7.82 -0.54 14.93
C LEU A 137 9.19 -0.51 15.60
N THR A 138 9.55 -1.60 16.26
CA THR A 138 10.90 -1.85 16.77
C THR A 138 11.51 -3.03 16.03
N ILE A 139 12.76 -2.89 15.58
CA ILE A 139 13.53 -3.95 14.90
C ILE A 139 14.52 -4.56 15.87
N VAL A 140 14.70 -5.87 15.76
CA VAL A 140 15.64 -6.65 16.56
C VAL A 140 16.29 -7.70 15.68
N TRP A 141 17.61 -7.69 15.62
CA TRP A 141 18.42 -8.75 15.03
C TRP A 141 18.90 -9.73 16.10
N MET A 142 18.76 -11.03 15.84
CA MET A 142 19.23 -12.09 16.73
C MET A 142 19.83 -13.23 15.89
N LYS A 143 20.85 -13.91 16.40
CA LYS A 143 21.29 -15.19 15.82
C LYS A 143 20.31 -16.28 16.26
N ARG A 144 19.89 -17.17 15.36
CA ARG A 144 18.90 -18.21 15.68
C ARG A 144 19.41 -19.08 16.83
N GLY A 145 18.63 -19.17 17.91
CA GLY A 145 18.98 -19.91 19.13
C GLY A 145 19.82 -19.10 20.14
N SER A 146 20.39 -17.98 19.73
CA SER A 146 20.97 -16.98 20.63
C SER A 146 19.87 -16.00 21.00
N GLY A 147 19.40 -16.03 22.26
CA GLY A 147 18.43 -15.05 22.76
C GLY A 147 18.98 -13.62 22.89
N VAL A 148 20.16 -13.35 22.32
CA VAL A 148 20.90 -12.10 22.44
C VAL A 148 20.58 -11.19 21.25
N VAL A 149 20.24 -9.94 21.57
CA VAL A 149 20.04 -8.89 20.57
C VAL A 149 21.40 -8.42 20.04
N LEU A 150 21.58 -8.51 18.73
CA LEU A 150 22.80 -8.10 18.03
C LEU A 150 22.73 -6.65 17.51
N SER A 151 21.54 -6.22 17.07
CA SER A 151 21.28 -4.86 16.56
C SER A 151 19.79 -4.53 16.68
N ASN A 152 19.48 -3.24 16.80
CA ASN A 152 18.13 -2.68 16.81
C ASN A 152 17.86 -1.76 15.60
N GLU A 153 18.73 -1.82 14.59
CA GLU A 153 18.61 -1.05 13.35
C GLU A 153 18.20 -1.92 12.15
N ASN A 154 17.88 -1.30 11.02
CA ASN A 154 17.59 -2.00 9.77
C ASN A 154 18.79 -2.84 9.28
N ILE A 155 20.01 -2.41 9.62
CA ILE A 155 21.25 -3.01 9.17
C ILE A 155 21.92 -3.74 10.34
N LEU A 156 22.35 -4.98 10.08
CA LEU A 156 23.23 -5.73 10.96
C LEU A 156 24.59 -5.87 10.30
N THR A 157 25.62 -5.33 10.96
CA THR A 157 27.01 -5.42 10.52
C THR A 157 27.80 -6.31 11.47
N LEU A 158 28.29 -7.44 10.96
CA LEU A 158 29.23 -8.31 11.64
C LEU A 158 30.62 -8.01 11.10
N LYS A 159 31.50 -7.47 11.95
CA LYS A 159 32.87 -7.12 11.54
C LYS A 159 33.81 -8.30 11.68
N ALA A 160 34.75 -8.44 10.75
CA ALA A 160 35.79 -9.47 10.77
C ALA A 160 35.25 -10.88 11.09
N VAL A 161 34.34 -11.35 10.23
CA VAL A 161 33.54 -12.57 10.41
C VAL A 161 34.42 -13.81 10.59
N ARG A 162 34.06 -14.64 11.58
CA ARG A 162 34.70 -15.91 11.92
C ARG A 162 33.84 -17.11 11.55
N GLN A 163 34.43 -18.30 11.57
CA GLN A 163 33.68 -19.54 11.28
C GLN A 163 32.53 -19.77 12.28
N GLU A 164 32.70 -19.35 13.53
CA GLU A 164 31.69 -19.43 14.59
C GLU A 164 30.48 -18.51 14.35
N ASP A 165 30.65 -17.45 13.55
CA ASP A 165 29.57 -16.52 13.18
C ASP A 165 28.66 -17.10 12.11
N ALA A 166 29.08 -18.15 11.39
CA ALA A 166 28.24 -18.85 10.43
C ALA A 166 26.94 -19.34 11.08
N GLY A 167 25.85 -19.31 10.31
CA GLY A 167 24.55 -19.77 10.76
C GLY A 167 23.41 -18.87 10.32
N LYS A 168 22.27 -19.01 11.00
CA LYS A 168 21.02 -18.33 10.67
C LYS A 168 20.81 -17.12 11.55
N TYR A 169 20.45 -16.01 10.93
CA TYR A 169 20.13 -14.74 11.59
C TYR A 169 18.68 -14.40 11.34
N VAL A 170 18.01 -13.90 12.37
CA VAL A 170 16.60 -13.53 12.35
C VAL A 170 16.50 -12.02 12.55
N CYS A 171 15.85 -11.38 11.58
CA CYS A 171 15.40 -10.01 11.69
C CYS A 171 13.93 -10.02 12.08
N ARG A 172 13.63 -9.53 13.29
CA ARG A 172 12.27 -9.47 13.84
C ARG A 172 11.83 -8.03 14.00
N ALA A 173 10.65 -7.70 13.49
CA ALA A 173 9.99 -6.42 13.72
C ALA A 173 8.72 -6.61 14.55
N VAL A 174 8.44 -5.65 15.43
CA VAL A 174 7.26 -5.66 16.30
C VAL A 174 6.56 -4.31 16.23
N VAL A 175 5.29 -4.31 15.85
CA VAL A 175 4.38 -3.18 15.98
C VAL A 175 3.59 -3.35 17.28
N PRO A 176 3.71 -2.43 18.25
CA PRO A 176 3.03 -2.56 19.54
C PRO A 176 1.53 -2.78 19.40
N ARG A 177 1.01 -3.83 20.06
CA ARG A 177 -0.43 -4.19 20.10
C ARG A 177 -1.08 -4.54 18.75
N VAL A 178 -0.33 -4.55 17.65
CA VAL A 178 -0.84 -4.91 16.32
C VAL A 178 -0.29 -6.25 15.87
N GLY A 179 1.03 -6.47 15.95
CA GLY A 179 1.62 -7.74 15.52
C GLY A 179 3.13 -7.74 15.44
N ALA A 180 3.69 -8.90 15.12
CA ALA A 180 5.11 -9.10 14.90
C ALA A 180 5.35 -9.87 13.59
N GLY A 181 6.48 -9.61 12.95
CA GLY A 181 6.93 -10.29 11.75
C GLY A 181 8.41 -10.62 11.88
N GLU A 182 8.84 -11.75 11.32
CA GLU A 182 10.23 -12.17 11.34
C GLU A 182 10.66 -12.78 10.02
N LYS A 183 11.96 -12.66 9.73
CA LYS A 183 12.58 -13.28 8.56
C LYS A 183 13.96 -13.79 8.89
N GLU A 184 14.24 -14.97 8.35
CA GLU A 184 15.52 -15.64 8.49
C GLU A 184 16.38 -15.47 7.24
N VAL A 185 17.67 -15.24 7.46
CA VAL A 185 18.74 -15.27 6.46
C VAL A 185 19.90 -16.11 6.95
N SER A 186 20.69 -16.65 6.02
CA SER A 186 21.85 -17.47 6.34
C SER A 186 23.15 -16.71 6.03
N LEU A 187 24.13 -16.84 6.93
CA LEU A 187 25.52 -16.44 6.72
C LEU A 187 26.37 -17.69 6.52
N THR A 188 26.99 -17.78 5.34
CA THR A 188 28.01 -18.77 5.04
C THR A 188 29.38 -18.10 5.04
N VAL A 189 30.35 -18.73 5.69
CA VAL A 189 31.71 -18.21 5.80
C VAL A 189 32.66 -19.12 5.04
N ASN A 190 33.31 -18.58 4.02
CA ASN A 190 34.33 -19.31 3.26
C ASN A 190 35.61 -19.39 4.09
N GLY A 191 36.10 -20.61 4.27
CA GLY A 191 37.44 -20.83 4.78
C GLY A 191 38.47 -20.32 3.76
N LYS A 192 39.58 -19.73 4.24
CA LYS A 192 40.76 -19.56 3.40
C LYS A 192 41.30 -20.94 3.05
N CYS A 193 41.16 -21.35 1.79
CA CYS A 193 42.00 -22.41 1.24
C CYS A 193 43.35 -21.76 0.91
N HIS A 194 44.39 -22.04 1.69
CA HIS A 194 45.73 -21.53 1.41
C HIS A 194 46.21 -22.16 0.10
N THR A 195 46.63 -21.36 -0.88
CA THR A 195 47.21 -21.85 -2.14
C THR A 195 48.42 -22.72 -1.80
N GLY A 196 48.26 -24.05 -1.90
CA GLY A 196 49.28 -25.03 -1.51
C GLY A 196 49.03 -25.81 -0.21
N GLN A 197 47.90 -25.64 0.47
CA GLN A 197 47.49 -26.48 1.60
C GLN A 197 45.97 -26.71 1.58
N GLU A 198 45.61 -28.01 1.59
CA GLU A 198 44.28 -28.60 1.60
C GLU A 198 43.18 -27.74 2.22
N CYS A 199 42.02 -27.66 1.57
CA CYS A 199 40.82 -27.12 2.17
C CYS A 199 40.46 -28.05 3.36
N ILE A 200 40.74 -27.60 4.57
CA ILE A 200 40.51 -28.35 5.80
C ILE A 200 39.01 -28.29 6.11
N GLU A 201 38.22 -29.17 5.52
CA GLU A 201 36.86 -29.42 5.97
C GLU A 201 36.90 -30.15 7.32
N TRP A 202 36.44 -29.47 8.38
CA TRP A 202 36.29 -30.04 9.71
C TRP A 202 35.07 -30.98 9.76
N PHE A 203 35.26 -32.24 9.41
CA PHE A 203 34.30 -33.30 9.76
C PHE A 203 34.79 -34.04 11.00
N GLY A 204 34.15 -33.78 12.15
CA GLY A 204 34.27 -34.62 13.35
C GLY A 204 35.69 -34.77 13.94
N GLY A 205 36.58 -33.80 13.75
CA GLY A 205 37.91 -33.78 14.38
C GLY A 205 39.04 -34.51 13.63
N HIS A 206 38.86 -34.86 12.35
CA HIS A 206 39.92 -35.46 11.52
C HIS A 206 40.14 -34.71 10.20
N ILE A 207 41.40 -34.67 9.75
CA ILE A 207 41.84 -34.06 8.48
C ILE A 207 41.72 -35.13 7.39
N CYS A 208 40.95 -34.86 6.34
CA CYS A 208 40.83 -35.77 5.21
C CYS A 208 41.41 -35.15 3.92
N LYS A 209 42.14 -35.96 3.13
CA LYS A 209 42.74 -35.58 1.84
C LYS A 209 41.86 -36.02 0.67
N GLU A 210 41.71 -35.16 -0.35
CA GLU A 210 41.10 -35.51 -1.64
C GLU A 210 42.15 -36.21 -2.52
N GLU A 211 41.89 -37.44 -2.96
CA GLU A 211 42.77 -38.16 -3.89
C GLU A 211 42.10 -38.23 -5.27
N SER A 212 42.46 -37.32 -6.16
CA SER A 212 42.02 -37.34 -7.56
C SER A 212 42.77 -38.44 -8.30
N ASN A 213 42.24 -39.67 -8.32
CA ASN A 213 42.81 -40.72 -9.16
C ASN A 213 42.38 -40.49 -10.61
N LEU A 214 43.34 -40.08 -11.46
CA LEU A 214 43.12 -39.58 -12.82
C LEU A 214 42.70 -40.65 -13.85
N SER A 215 42.11 -41.77 -13.44
CA SER A 215 41.71 -42.85 -14.37
C SER A 215 40.21 -43.20 -14.38
N LEU A 216 39.38 -42.76 -13.42
CA LEU A 216 37.95 -43.10 -13.41
C LEU A 216 37.11 -41.98 -12.76
N GLN A 217 36.23 -41.32 -13.53
CA GLN A 217 35.09 -40.57 -12.96
C GLN A 217 33.87 -41.51 -12.79
N PRO A 218 32.98 -41.28 -11.80
CA PRO A 218 33.00 -40.27 -10.74
C PRO A 218 32.94 -40.93 -9.34
N VAL A 219 34.07 -41.06 -8.66
CA VAL A 219 34.08 -41.45 -7.23
C VAL A 219 35.00 -40.48 -6.48
N LEU A 220 34.42 -39.61 -5.66
CA LEU A 220 35.16 -38.74 -4.74
C LEU A 220 35.60 -39.58 -3.55
N SER A 221 36.90 -39.87 -3.47
CA SER A 221 37.49 -40.64 -2.38
C SER A 221 38.18 -39.70 -1.40
N PHE A 222 37.81 -39.77 -0.12
CA PHE A 222 38.44 -39.00 0.95
C PHE A 222 39.21 -39.95 1.87
N VAL A 223 40.50 -39.68 2.09
CA VAL A 223 41.34 -40.49 2.99
C VAL A 223 41.49 -39.75 4.31
N CYS A 224 41.08 -40.38 5.42
CA CYS A 224 41.15 -39.79 6.76
C CYS A 224 42.03 -40.65 7.68
N GLY A 225 43.27 -40.21 7.92
CA GLY A 225 44.26 -40.97 8.70
C GLY A 225 44.71 -42.28 8.04
N LEU A 226 44.95 -43.33 8.84
CA LEU A 226 45.36 -44.68 8.39
C LEU A 226 44.21 -45.54 7.84
N HIS A 227 42.98 -45.02 7.80
CA HIS A 227 41.81 -45.73 7.29
C HIS A 227 41.27 -45.05 6.03
N THR A 228 41.26 -45.79 4.92
CA THR A 228 40.60 -45.40 3.68
C THR A 228 39.10 -45.69 3.79
N LYS A 229 38.26 -44.66 3.61
CA LYS A 229 36.81 -44.84 3.42
C LYS A 229 36.38 -44.17 2.12
N THR A 230 35.95 -44.99 1.18
CA THR A 230 35.42 -44.55 -0.12
C THR A 230 33.93 -44.24 0.04
N TYR A 231 33.48 -43.06 -0.38
CA TYR A 231 32.05 -42.71 -0.42
C TYR A 231 31.63 -42.39 -1.86
N LEU A 232 30.48 -42.90 -2.28
CA LEU A 232 29.90 -42.64 -3.58
C LEU A 232 28.79 -41.60 -3.43
N HIS A 233 29.04 -40.37 -3.88
CA HIS A 233 28.05 -39.31 -4.16
C HIS A 233 27.22 -38.72 -2.97
N PRO A 234 26.79 -37.43 -3.02
CA PRO A 234 26.13 -36.76 -1.89
C PRO A 234 24.67 -37.17 -1.60
N LYS A 235 24.12 -38.15 -2.31
CA LYS A 235 22.68 -38.50 -2.22
C LYS A 235 22.35 -39.63 -1.24
N ASP A 236 23.35 -40.32 -0.67
CA ASP A 236 23.13 -41.52 0.16
C ASP A 236 23.53 -41.34 1.64
N PHE A 237 23.27 -40.18 2.25
CA PHE A 237 23.37 -40.07 3.71
C PHE A 237 22.04 -40.40 4.41
N PRO A 238 21.94 -41.51 5.15
CA PRO A 238 20.88 -41.68 6.14
C PRO A 238 21.13 -40.73 7.32
N THR A 239 20.06 -40.13 7.81
CA THR A 239 20.01 -39.36 9.06
C THR A 239 20.42 -40.26 10.23
N ILE A 240 21.66 -40.19 10.70
CA ILE A 240 22.07 -40.94 11.90
C ILE A 240 22.07 -40.02 13.11
N ARG A 241 21.05 -40.28 13.94
CA ARG A 241 20.82 -39.79 15.31
C ARG A 241 22.05 -40.05 16.19
N GLY A 242 22.38 -39.07 17.01
CA GLY A 242 23.54 -39.10 17.88
C GLY A 242 23.53 -40.16 18.99
N LYS A 243 24.74 -40.49 19.42
CA LYS A 243 25.11 -40.70 20.82
C LYS A 243 26.40 -39.94 21.07
#